data_AF-A0A9E8N3A2-F1
#
_entry.id   AF-A0A9E8N3A2-F1
#
_cell.length_a   1.000
_cell.length_b   1.000
_cell.length_c   1.000
_cell.angle_alpha   90.00
_cell.angle_beta   90.00
_cell.angle_gamma   90.00
#
_symmetry.space_group_name_H-M   'P 1'
#
loop_
_entity.id
_entity.type
_entity.pdbx_description
1 polymer ?
#
loop_
_entity_poly.entity_id
_entity_poly.type
_entity_poly.pdbx_seq_one_letter_code
_entity_poly.pdbx_strand_id
1 'polypeptide(L)'
;MGTKKAKGKEGDISRRYQDLIEIARLVSTCMNRDYLIKTCLDQLSQRLGKRARCVLMERDELKLTCWVGKYDCPIEKVPVCKESIVWEVVKNRVPVNLTDIRQTEGYRHTLSDAVKIKAIIPIWYVHPVTQEENKVGALIVDSGKEGSPISSKDFDYLKVVGELIGAAVGRAELVEHMIESIKKNEVFVGEIAHNFRNRIAPLGGFTRRIEKLAKDAGLANEARYVYQEAKALETHLEQFEKNMALLSREWIGIRDFGVPTT
;
A
#
# COMPACT_ATOMS: atom_id res chain seq x y z
N MET A 1 -24.37 1.34 -53.58
CA MET A 1 -24.07 0.27 -52.60
C MET A 1 -22.57 0.05 -52.63
N GLY A 2 -21.76 0.13 -51.58
CA GLY A 2 -21.90 0.16 -50.13
C GLY A 2 -20.53 -0.28 -49.57
N THR A 3 -20.26 0.04 -48.30
CA THR A 3 -19.08 -0.37 -47.49
C THR A 3 -17.73 0.33 -47.70
N LYS A 4 -17.62 1.57 -47.20
CA LYS A 4 -16.37 2.12 -46.62
C LYS A 4 -16.72 2.88 -45.32
N LYS A 5 -17.00 2.16 -44.22
CA LYS A 5 -17.15 2.76 -42.88
C LYS A 5 -16.98 1.67 -41.80
N ALA A 6 -15.75 1.22 -41.59
CA ALA A 6 -15.42 0.35 -40.45
C ALA A 6 -14.00 0.57 -39.91
N LYS A 7 -13.01 0.85 -40.78
CA LYS A 7 -11.59 0.98 -40.40
C LYS A 7 -11.18 2.18 -39.52
N GLY A 8 -12.08 3.14 -39.26
CA GLY A 8 -11.76 4.35 -38.49
C GLY A 8 -12.03 4.29 -36.99
N LYS A 9 -12.75 3.27 -36.49
CA LYS A 9 -13.14 3.19 -35.06
C LYS A 9 -12.19 2.37 -34.18
N GLU A 10 -11.50 1.38 -34.74
CA GLU A 10 -10.63 0.47 -33.96
C GLU A 10 -9.35 1.16 -33.46
N GLY A 11 -8.73 2.03 -34.26
CA GLY A 11 -7.52 2.75 -33.86
C GLY A 11 -7.73 3.84 -32.79
N ASP A 12 -8.94 4.41 -32.70
CA ASP A 12 -9.31 5.43 -31.70
C ASP A 12 -9.59 4.80 -30.32
N ILE A 13 -10.09 3.56 -30.30
CA ILE A 13 -10.36 2.81 -29.06
C ILE A 13 -9.06 2.32 -28.43
N SER A 14 -8.14 1.75 -29.22
CA SER A 14 -6.86 1.25 -28.69
C SER A 14 -6.00 2.36 -28.07
N ARG A 15 -5.97 3.57 -28.68
CA ARG A 15 -5.31 4.73 -28.05
C ARG A 15 -6.04 5.22 -26.80
N ARG A 16 -7.37 5.11 -26.74
CA ARG A 16 -8.18 5.58 -25.59
C ARG A 16 -8.03 4.77 -24.32
N TYR A 17 -7.56 3.53 -24.39
CA TYR A 17 -7.40 2.66 -23.21
C TYR A 17 -5.92 2.30 -22.93
N GLN A 18 -5.00 2.79 -23.77
CA GLN A 18 -3.56 2.57 -23.59
C GLN A 18 -3.07 3.10 -22.24
N ASP A 19 -3.59 4.26 -21.84
CA ASP A 19 -3.31 4.89 -20.55
C ASP A 19 -3.85 4.08 -19.36
N LEU A 20 -5.01 3.42 -19.48
CA LEU A 20 -5.48 2.49 -18.45
C LEU A 20 -4.55 1.30 -18.30
N ILE A 21 -3.98 0.80 -19.39
CA ILE A 21 -2.99 -0.28 -19.35
C ILE A 21 -1.70 0.21 -18.69
N GLU A 22 -1.27 1.43 -18.97
CA GLU A 22 -0.12 2.05 -18.31
C GLU A 22 -0.36 2.28 -16.82
N ILE A 23 -1.52 2.81 -16.44
CA ILE A 23 -1.95 2.93 -15.05
C ILE A 23 -1.96 1.55 -14.40
N ALA A 24 -2.56 0.54 -15.03
CA ALA A 24 -2.59 -0.82 -14.48
C ALA A 24 -1.19 -1.42 -14.31
N ARG A 25 -0.25 -1.13 -15.23
CA ARG A 25 1.16 -1.55 -15.11
C ARG A 25 1.86 -0.84 -13.96
N LEU A 26 1.75 0.48 -13.85
CA LEU A 26 2.27 1.26 -12.72
C LEU A 26 1.68 0.76 -11.40
N VAL A 27 0.36 0.54 -11.42
CA VAL A 27 -0.38 -0.06 -10.33
C VAL A 27 0.07 -1.47 -10.04
N SER A 28 0.71 -2.21 -10.94
CA SER A 28 1.21 -3.57 -10.65
C SER A 28 2.66 -3.58 -10.15
N THR A 29 3.47 -2.60 -10.53
CA THR A 29 4.93 -2.61 -10.28
C THR A 29 5.37 -1.66 -9.18
N CYS A 30 4.61 -0.60 -8.89
CA CYS A 30 5.01 0.39 -7.91
C CYS A 30 4.59 0.00 -6.48
N MET A 31 5.55 0.08 -5.55
CA MET A 31 5.30 -0.13 -4.12
C MET A 31 5.12 1.17 -3.33
N ASN A 32 5.52 2.31 -3.91
CA ASN A 32 5.35 3.62 -3.28
C ASN A 32 3.97 4.19 -3.61
N ARG A 33 3.08 4.17 -2.61
CA ARG A 33 1.68 4.64 -2.71
C ARG A 33 1.59 6.07 -3.24
N ASP A 34 2.32 6.99 -2.65
CA ASP A 34 2.17 8.42 -2.93
C ASP A 34 2.69 8.76 -4.34
N TYR A 35 3.81 8.16 -4.73
CA TYR A 35 4.34 8.25 -6.10
C TYR A 35 3.33 7.73 -7.12
N LEU A 36 2.78 6.54 -6.90
CA LEU A 36 1.79 5.93 -7.80
C LEU A 36 0.56 6.82 -7.97
N ILE A 37 0.00 7.32 -6.87
CA ILE A 37 -1.17 8.19 -6.90
C ILE A 37 -0.83 9.46 -7.69
N LYS A 38 0.32 10.08 -7.42
CA LYS A 38 0.75 11.29 -8.12
C LYS A 38 0.87 11.06 -9.63
N THR A 39 1.53 9.98 -10.06
CA THR A 39 1.67 9.64 -11.49
C THR A 39 0.32 9.40 -12.16
N CYS A 40 -0.62 8.71 -11.48
CA CYS A 40 -1.97 8.52 -11.99
C CYS A 40 -2.70 9.86 -12.16
N LEU A 41 -2.59 10.76 -11.18
CA LEU A 41 -3.18 12.10 -11.28
C LEU A 41 -2.58 12.92 -12.41
N ASP A 42 -1.27 12.81 -12.65
CA ASP A 42 -0.59 13.52 -13.74
C ASP A 42 -1.10 13.04 -15.11
N GLN A 43 -1.23 11.72 -15.30
CA GLN A 43 -1.80 11.13 -16.52
C GLN A 43 -3.27 11.53 -16.73
N LEU A 44 -4.09 11.50 -15.67
CA LEU A 44 -5.48 11.97 -15.71
C LEU A 44 -5.55 13.44 -16.14
N SER A 45 -4.71 14.28 -15.55
CA SER A 45 -4.69 15.70 -15.82
C SER A 45 -4.30 16.01 -17.26
N GLN A 46 -3.26 15.34 -17.77
CA GLN A 46 -2.81 15.46 -19.16
C GLN A 46 -3.88 15.00 -20.15
N ARG A 47 -4.56 13.88 -19.87
CA ARG A 47 -5.59 13.34 -20.77
C ARG A 47 -6.83 14.22 -20.83
N LEU A 48 -7.34 14.62 -19.66
CA LEU A 48 -8.63 15.31 -19.57
C LEU A 48 -8.48 16.83 -19.72
N GLY A 49 -7.26 17.37 -19.60
CA GLY A 49 -7.03 18.81 -19.49
C GLY A 49 -7.65 19.39 -18.21
N LYS A 50 -7.77 18.58 -17.16
CA LYS A 50 -8.46 18.91 -15.90
C LYS A 50 -7.53 18.85 -14.72
N ARG A 51 -7.92 19.51 -13.63
CA ARG A 51 -7.24 19.34 -12.33
C ARG A 51 -7.72 18.06 -11.68
N ALA A 52 -6.80 17.40 -10.99
CA ALA A 52 -7.10 16.15 -10.30
C ALA A 52 -6.47 16.18 -8.91
N ARG A 53 -7.20 15.69 -7.91
CA ARG A 53 -6.70 15.55 -6.55
C ARG A 53 -7.19 14.27 -5.91
N CYS A 54 -6.38 13.74 -5.01
CA CYS A 54 -6.69 12.58 -4.21
C CYS A 54 -6.78 13.01 -2.74
N VAL A 55 -7.84 12.56 -2.08
CA VAL A 55 -7.98 12.64 -0.63
C VAL A 55 -7.96 11.23 -0.08
N LEU A 56 -7.20 11.01 1.00
CA LEU A 56 -7.06 9.71 1.65
C LEU A 56 -7.45 9.81 3.12
N MET A 57 -7.95 8.70 3.66
CA MET A 57 -8.32 8.55 5.07
C MET A 57 -7.06 8.35 5.91
N GLU A 58 -6.87 9.22 6.89
CA GLU A 58 -5.83 9.14 7.90
C GLU A 58 -6.46 9.30 9.28
N ARG A 59 -6.48 8.23 10.09
CA ARG A 59 -7.01 8.26 11.48
C ARG A 59 -8.39 8.92 11.59
N ASP A 60 -9.34 8.43 10.78
CA ASP A 60 -10.73 8.92 10.67
C ASP A 60 -10.92 10.33 10.06
N GLU A 61 -9.86 10.90 9.49
CA GLU A 61 -9.92 12.15 8.74
C GLU A 61 -9.56 11.97 7.26
N LEU A 62 -10.39 12.38 6.32
CA LEU A 62 -9.96 12.55 4.93
C LEU A 62 -9.09 13.80 4.82
N LYS A 63 -7.89 13.60 4.29
CA LYS A 63 -6.92 14.68 4.04
C LYS A 63 -6.52 14.68 2.59
N LEU A 64 -6.30 15.86 2.06
CA LEU A 64 -5.73 16.01 0.73
C LEU A 64 -4.27 15.59 0.76
N THR A 65 -3.92 14.55 0.02
CA THR A 65 -2.57 13.97 0.01
C THR A 65 -1.83 14.26 -1.29
N CYS A 66 -2.51 14.24 -2.44
CA CYS A 66 -1.90 14.46 -3.74
C CYS A 66 -2.78 15.31 -4.65
N TRP A 67 -2.17 16.12 -5.52
CA TRP A 67 -2.88 16.94 -6.50
C TRP A 67 -2.04 17.25 -7.73
N VAL A 68 -2.72 17.59 -8.82
CA VAL A 68 -2.15 18.04 -10.08
C VAL A 68 -3.02 19.15 -10.65
N GLY A 69 -2.37 20.16 -11.24
CA GLY A 69 -3.00 21.37 -11.76
C GLY A 69 -2.78 22.59 -10.86
N LYS A 70 -3.20 23.76 -11.35
CA LYS A 70 -3.03 25.04 -10.64
C LYS A 70 -4.17 25.27 -9.64
N TYR A 71 -3.80 25.57 -8.40
CA TYR A 71 -4.70 25.92 -7.30
C TYR A 71 -4.22 27.21 -6.67
N ASP A 72 -5.16 28.10 -6.31
CA ASP A 72 -4.84 29.43 -5.76
C ASP A 72 -4.58 29.39 -4.24
N CYS A 73 -4.66 28.21 -3.62
CA CYS A 73 -4.41 28.00 -2.19
C CYS A 73 -3.47 26.81 -1.95
N PRO A 74 -2.72 26.80 -0.84
CA PRO A 74 -1.98 25.61 -0.43
C PRO A 74 -2.97 24.50 -0.10
N ILE A 75 -2.73 23.33 -0.67
CA ILE A 75 -3.64 22.18 -0.57
C ILE A 75 -3.00 20.95 0.08
N GLU A 76 -1.75 21.04 0.50
CA GLU A 76 -1.07 19.93 1.16
C GLU A 76 -1.66 19.64 2.54
N LYS A 77 -2.09 18.40 2.78
CA LYS A 77 -2.63 17.88 4.05
C LYS A 77 -3.82 18.68 4.60
N VAL A 78 -4.59 19.34 3.74
CA VAL A 78 -5.80 20.04 4.14
C VAL A 78 -6.88 19.02 4.53
N PRO A 79 -7.42 19.08 5.76
CA PRO A 79 -8.51 18.19 6.17
C PRO A 79 -9.79 18.55 5.41
N VAL A 80 -10.45 17.54 4.87
CA VAL A 80 -11.72 17.70 4.18
C VAL A 80 -12.82 17.94 5.21
N CYS A 81 -13.64 18.95 4.95
CA CYS A 81 -14.79 19.27 5.79
C CYS A 81 -15.79 18.10 5.82
N LYS A 82 -16.22 17.69 7.02
CA LYS A 82 -17.11 16.53 7.23
C LYS A 82 -18.51 16.77 6.66
N GLU A 83 -18.93 18.03 6.55
CA GLU A 83 -20.18 18.47 5.93
C GLU A 83 -20.04 18.71 4.42
N SER A 84 -18.93 18.27 3.80
CA SER A 84 -18.73 18.38 2.37
C SER A 84 -19.31 17.19 1.61
N ILE A 85 -19.69 17.43 0.35
CA ILE A 85 -20.15 16.36 -0.53
C ILE A 85 -19.08 15.29 -0.78
N VAL A 86 -17.79 15.64 -0.69
CA VAL A 86 -16.70 14.66 -0.80
C VAL A 86 -16.80 13.63 0.32
N TRP A 87 -17.08 14.10 1.54
CA TRP A 87 -17.25 13.22 2.69
C TRP A 87 -18.44 12.28 2.53
N GLU A 88 -19.56 12.81 2.03
CA GLU A 88 -20.75 12.02 1.76
C GLU A 88 -20.50 10.93 0.71
N VAL A 89 -19.81 11.27 -0.40
CA VAL A 89 -19.46 10.31 -1.44
C VAL A 89 -18.59 9.19 -0.90
N VAL A 90 -17.58 9.50 -0.07
CA VAL A 90 -16.75 8.47 0.57
C VAL A 90 -17.57 7.61 1.54
N LYS A 91 -18.45 8.24 2.33
CA LYS A 91 -19.30 7.54 3.29
C LYS A 91 -20.22 6.53 2.59
N ASN A 92 -20.91 6.97 1.53
CA ASN A 92 -21.94 6.23 0.82
C ASN A 92 -21.39 5.34 -0.30
N ARG A 93 -20.15 5.57 -0.73
CA ARG A 93 -19.46 4.86 -1.83
C ARG A 93 -20.19 4.93 -3.18
N VAL A 94 -20.97 5.98 -3.39
CA VAL A 94 -21.63 6.22 -4.67
C VAL A 94 -20.85 7.32 -5.41
N PRO A 95 -20.25 7.04 -6.59
CA PRO A 95 -19.58 8.07 -7.37
C PRO A 95 -20.58 9.12 -7.84
N VAL A 96 -20.19 10.39 -7.78
CA VAL A 96 -21.04 11.52 -8.15
C VAL A 96 -20.37 12.38 -9.20
N ASN A 97 -21.10 12.71 -10.27
CA ASN A 97 -20.71 13.68 -11.27
C ASN A 97 -21.56 14.95 -11.11
N LEU A 98 -20.99 16.00 -10.55
CA LEU A 98 -21.66 17.28 -10.36
C LEU A 98 -21.49 18.12 -11.62
N THR A 99 -22.57 18.22 -12.39
CA THR A 99 -22.62 18.97 -13.65
C THR A 99 -23.32 20.31 -13.51
N ASP A 100 -24.07 20.51 -12.42
CA ASP A 100 -24.76 21.76 -12.08
C ASP A 100 -24.30 22.26 -10.69
N ILE A 101 -24.08 23.57 -10.61
CA ILE A 101 -23.72 24.33 -9.42
C ILE A 101 -24.70 24.07 -8.26
N ARG A 102 -25.99 23.96 -8.56
CA ARG A 102 -27.05 23.76 -7.55
C ARG A 102 -26.95 22.43 -6.81
N GLN A 103 -26.33 21.42 -7.43
CA GLN A 103 -26.12 20.10 -6.80
C GLN A 103 -25.16 20.15 -5.61
N THR A 104 -24.47 21.27 -5.40
CA THR A 104 -23.61 21.50 -4.23
C THR A 104 -24.25 22.38 -3.16
N GLU A 105 -25.48 22.84 -3.37
CA GLU A 105 -26.20 23.64 -2.37
C GLU A 105 -26.42 22.82 -1.08
N GLY A 106 -26.18 23.47 0.06
CA GLY A 106 -26.25 22.83 1.38
C GLY A 106 -24.94 22.19 1.85
N TYR A 107 -23.96 21.97 0.97
CA TYR A 107 -22.66 21.44 1.38
C TYR A 107 -21.64 22.54 1.66
N ARG A 108 -20.81 22.31 2.68
CA ARG A 108 -19.66 23.17 2.95
C ARG A 108 -18.46 22.74 2.12
N HIS A 109 -17.83 23.68 1.42
CA HIS A 109 -16.64 23.41 0.62
C HIS A 109 -15.38 23.44 1.49
N THR A 110 -14.44 22.54 1.20
CA THR A 110 -13.15 22.47 1.90
C THR A 110 -12.16 23.53 1.41
N LEU A 111 -12.09 23.75 0.10
CA LEU A 111 -11.21 24.75 -0.49
C LEU A 111 -11.92 26.12 -0.53
N SER A 112 -11.15 27.19 -0.32
CA SER A 112 -11.63 28.57 -0.37
C SER A 112 -12.25 28.92 -1.72
N ASP A 113 -11.65 28.43 -2.81
CA ASP A 113 -12.25 28.42 -4.13
C ASP A 113 -13.23 27.25 -4.24
N ALA A 114 -14.50 27.52 -3.95
CA ALA A 114 -15.57 26.54 -4.03
C ALA A 114 -15.75 26.04 -5.48
N VAL A 115 -15.07 24.95 -5.82
CA VAL A 115 -15.26 24.28 -7.11
C VAL A 115 -16.56 23.47 -7.05
N LYS A 116 -17.59 23.96 -7.72
CA LYS A 116 -18.93 23.39 -7.64
C LYS A 116 -19.13 22.24 -8.64
N ILE A 117 -18.63 22.40 -9.87
CA ILE A 117 -18.70 21.39 -10.94
C ILE A 117 -17.45 20.49 -10.86
N LYS A 118 -17.65 19.20 -10.59
CA LYS A 118 -16.57 18.21 -10.36
C LYS A 118 -17.10 16.78 -10.36
N ALA A 119 -16.24 15.83 -10.68
CA ALA A 119 -16.48 14.40 -10.43
C ALA A 119 -15.80 14.00 -9.13
N ILE A 120 -16.47 13.14 -8.36
CA ILE A 120 -15.97 12.58 -7.12
C ILE A 120 -16.17 11.07 -7.20
N ILE A 121 -15.05 10.33 -7.20
CA ILE A 121 -15.02 8.87 -7.27
C ILE A 121 -14.52 8.36 -5.91
N PRO A 122 -15.31 7.58 -5.15
CA PRO A 122 -14.84 6.98 -3.93
C PRO A 122 -13.78 5.93 -4.24
N ILE A 123 -12.71 5.93 -3.45
CA ILE A 123 -11.61 4.96 -3.50
C ILE A 123 -11.79 4.01 -2.32
N TRP A 124 -11.77 2.72 -2.60
CA TRP A 124 -11.92 1.65 -1.62
C TRP A 124 -11.27 0.38 -2.16
N TYR A 125 -11.01 -0.59 -1.27
CA TYR A 125 -10.57 -1.93 -1.66
C TYR A 125 -11.12 -2.95 -0.67
N VAL A 126 -11.08 -4.23 -1.05
CA VAL A 126 -11.39 -5.36 -0.15
C VAL A 126 -10.08 -5.86 0.44
N HIS A 127 -9.96 -5.83 1.76
CA HIS A 127 -8.77 -6.32 2.42
C HIS A 127 -8.61 -7.82 2.19
N PRO A 128 -7.49 -8.29 1.62
CA PRO A 128 -7.37 -9.68 1.16
C PRO A 128 -7.39 -10.69 2.32
N VAL A 129 -6.96 -10.28 3.53
CA VAL A 129 -6.98 -11.16 4.72
C VAL A 129 -8.34 -11.15 5.42
N THR A 130 -8.85 -9.98 5.84
CA THR A 130 -10.09 -9.88 6.62
C THR A 130 -11.36 -9.96 5.77
N GLN A 131 -11.26 -9.80 4.44
CA GLN A 131 -12.39 -9.66 3.51
C GLN A 131 -13.28 -8.44 3.80
N GLU A 132 -12.81 -7.52 4.65
CA GLU A 132 -13.52 -6.28 4.97
C GLU A 132 -13.28 -5.23 3.89
N GLU A 133 -14.33 -4.46 3.59
CA GLU A 133 -14.23 -3.35 2.65
C GLU A 133 -13.66 -2.11 3.34
N ASN A 134 -12.44 -1.72 2.97
CA ASN A 134 -11.76 -0.56 3.52
C ASN A 134 -12.05 0.70 2.70
N LYS A 135 -12.49 1.74 3.40
CA LYS A 135 -12.70 3.08 2.82
C LYS A 135 -11.36 3.80 2.79
N VAL A 136 -10.85 4.05 1.60
CA VAL A 136 -9.54 4.67 1.43
C VAL A 136 -9.66 6.17 1.26
N GLY A 137 -10.63 6.66 0.49
CA GLY A 137 -10.76 8.08 0.23
C GLY A 137 -11.53 8.41 -1.03
N ALA A 138 -11.12 9.44 -1.77
CA ALA A 138 -11.74 9.82 -3.03
C ALA A 138 -10.77 10.46 -4.03
N LEU A 139 -10.99 10.15 -5.31
CA LEU A 139 -10.45 10.86 -6.45
C LEU A 139 -11.43 11.98 -6.83
N ILE A 140 -10.92 13.20 -6.97
CA ILE A 140 -11.72 14.37 -7.34
C ILE A 140 -11.11 14.99 -8.59
N VAL A 141 -11.92 15.19 -9.62
CA VAL A 141 -11.50 15.80 -10.88
C VAL A 141 -12.39 16.99 -11.18
N ASP A 142 -11.78 18.12 -11.55
CA ASP A 142 -12.50 19.36 -11.78
C ASP A 142 -11.84 20.28 -12.82
N SER A 143 -12.64 21.15 -13.43
CA SER A 143 -12.20 22.12 -14.44
C SER A 143 -11.74 23.46 -13.84
N GLY A 144 -11.66 23.55 -12.51
CA GLY A 144 -11.48 24.81 -11.80
C GLY A 144 -12.43 25.91 -12.22
N LYS A 145 -11.89 27.09 -12.53
CA LYS A 145 -12.68 28.29 -12.88
C LYS A 145 -13.38 28.17 -14.23
N GLU A 146 -12.94 27.27 -15.11
CA GLU A 146 -13.61 27.05 -16.40
C GLU A 146 -15.02 26.46 -16.21
N GLY A 147 -15.25 25.73 -15.11
CA GLY A 147 -16.58 25.20 -14.79
C GLY A 147 -17.15 24.20 -15.80
N SER A 148 -16.35 23.69 -16.74
CA SER A 148 -16.84 22.73 -17.74
C SER A 148 -17.16 21.38 -17.09
N PRO A 149 -18.36 20.82 -17.31
CA PRO A 149 -18.74 19.51 -16.76
C PRO A 149 -17.87 18.38 -17.29
N ILE A 150 -17.75 17.32 -16.49
CA ILE A 150 -17.10 16.08 -16.91
C ILE A 150 -18.11 15.25 -17.70
N SER A 151 -17.73 14.79 -18.88
CA SER A 151 -18.61 13.99 -19.74
C SER A 151 -18.93 12.64 -19.09
N SER A 152 -20.04 12.00 -19.46
CA SER A 152 -20.39 10.67 -18.94
C SER A 152 -19.31 9.63 -19.25
N LYS A 153 -18.70 9.70 -20.44
CA LYS A 153 -17.60 8.81 -20.85
C LYS A 153 -16.35 9.00 -20.00
N ASP A 154 -15.97 10.24 -19.74
CA ASP A 154 -14.82 10.53 -18.87
C ASP A 154 -15.12 10.14 -17.42
N PHE A 155 -16.36 10.33 -16.97
CA PHE A 155 -16.80 9.91 -15.65
C PHE A 155 -16.71 8.38 -15.46
N ASP A 156 -17.15 7.60 -16.45
CA ASP A 156 -17.01 6.14 -16.41
C ASP A 156 -15.54 5.70 -16.44
N TYR A 157 -14.71 6.38 -17.23
CA TYR A 157 -13.25 6.17 -17.22
C TYR A 157 -12.65 6.47 -15.83
N LEU A 158 -13.06 7.56 -15.16
CA LEU A 158 -12.59 7.92 -13.83
C LEU A 158 -12.97 6.89 -12.76
N LYS A 159 -14.11 6.20 -12.90
CA LYS A 159 -14.48 5.08 -12.01
C LYS A 159 -13.45 3.96 -12.07
N VAL A 160 -13.07 3.55 -13.28
CA VAL A 160 -12.05 2.51 -13.48
C VAL A 160 -10.70 2.94 -12.91
N VAL A 161 -10.30 4.20 -13.11
CA VAL A 161 -9.07 4.71 -12.50
C VAL A 161 -9.16 4.73 -10.96
N GLY A 162 -10.31 5.09 -10.40
CA GLY A 162 -10.55 5.02 -8.95
C GLY A 162 -10.41 3.61 -8.39
N GLU A 163 -10.91 2.59 -9.10
CA GLU A 163 -10.73 1.18 -8.75
C GLU A 163 -9.25 0.75 -8.79
N LEU A 164 -8.52 1.17 -9.82
CA LEU A 164 -7.08 0.88 -9.95
C LEU A 164 -6.26 1.52 -8.83
N ILE A 165 -6.57 2.78 -8.46
CA ILE A 165 -5.94 3.45 -7.31
C ILE A 165 -6.30 2.71 -6.02
N GLY A 166 -7.56 2.29 -5.85
CA GLY A 166 -7.99 1.51 -4.68
C GLY A 166 -7.21 0.21 -4.52
N ALA A 167 -7.08 -0.56 -5.61
CA ALA A 167 -6.29 -1.79 -5.63
C ALA A 167 -4.81 -1.54 -5.30
N ALA A 168 -4.23 -0.45 -5.81
CA ALA A 168 -2.85 -0.06 -5.50
C ALA A 168 -2.65 0.24 -4.02
N VAL A 169 -3.55 1.03 -3.42
CA VAL A 169 -3.47 1.37 -1.99
C VAL A 169 -3.60 0.12 -1.14
N GLY A 170 -4.58 -0.74 -1.46
CA GLY A 170 -4.77 -2.01 -0.73
C GLY A 170 -3.55 -2.92 -0.79
N ARG A 171 -2.84 -2.97 -1.93
CA ARG A 171 -1.59 -3.73 -2.02
C ARG A 171 -0.47 -3.08 -1.19
N ALA A 172 -0.32 -1.76 -1.24
CA ALA A 172 0.70 -1.08 -0.44
C ALA A 172 0.53 -1.36 1.05
N GLU A 173 -0.71 -1.30 1.56
CA GLU A 173 -1.03 -1.64 2.95
C GLU A 173 -0.75 -3.12 3.27
N LEU A 174 -1.08 -4.05 2.37
CA LEU A 174 -0.75 -5.48 2.53
C LEU A 174 0.76 -5.69 2.67
N VAL A 175 1.55 -5.02 1.84
CA VAL A 175 3.01 -5.11 1.87
C VAL A 175 3.56 -4.56 3.18
N GLU A 176 3.05 -3.42 3.65
CA GLU A 176 3.44 -2.86 4.94
C GLU A 176 3.15 -3.84 6.09
N HIS A 177 1.96 -4.43 6.13
CA HIS A 177 1.60 -5.45 7.12
C HIS A 177 2.49 -6.71 7.04
N MET A 178 2.86 -7.14 5.83
CA MET A 178 3.78 -8.26 5.64
C MET A 178 5.17 -7.91 6.20
N ILE A 179 5.71 -6.73 5.90
CA ILE A 179 6.99 -6.25 6.42
C ILE A 179 6.97 -6.17 7.95
N GLU A 180 5.90 -5.64 8.53
CA GLU A 180 5.76 -5.58 9.99
C GLU A 180 5.69 -6.96 10.64
N SER A 181 4.97 -7.89 10.02
CA SER A 181 4.84 -9.27 10.51
C SER A 181 6.17 -10.01 10.45
N ILE A 182 6.94 -9.82 9.37
CA ILE A 182 8.30 -10.38 9.25
C ILE A 182 9.20 -9.84 10.36
N LYS A 183 9.21 -8.52 10.59
CA LYS A 183 10.00 -7.91 11.67
C LYS A 183 9.65 -8.48 13.05
N LYS A 184 8.35 -8.65 13.34
CA LYS A 184 7.90 -9.27 14.60
C LYS A 184 8.41 -10.70 14.73
N ASN A 185 8.35 -11.48 13.64
CA ASN A 185 8.88 -12.85 13.62
C ASN A 185 10.40 -12.88 13.84
N GLU A 186 11.16 -11.97 13.23
CA GLU A 186 12.62 -11.88 13.45
C GLU A 186 12.96 -11.65 14.93
N VAL A 187 12.27 -10.70 15.58
CA VAL A 187 12.45 -10.42 17.02
C VAL A 187 12.12 -11.66 17.85
N PHE A 188 10.96 -12.28 17.62
CA PHE A 188 10.53 -13.45 18.36
C PHE A 188 11.49 -14.64 18.21
N VAL A 189 11.96 -14.90 16.99
CA VAL A 189 12.92 -15.98 16.71
C VAL A 189 14.27 -15.69 17.40
N GLY A 190 14.73 -14.44 17.40
CA GLY A 190 15.93 -14.02 18.12
C GLY A 190 15.83 -14.25 19.63
N GLU A 191 14.69 -13.93 20.23
CA GLU A 191 14.43 -14.19 21.66
C GLU A 191 14.44 -15.69 21.98
N ILE A 192 13.82 -16.51 21.13
CA ILE A 192 13.85 -17.98 21.30
C ILE A 192 15.28 -18.51 21.21
N ALA A 193 16.06 -18.07 20.22
CA ALA A 193 17.44 -18.52 20.05
C ALA A 193 18.31 -18.17 21.27
N HIS A 194 18.18 -16.94 21.77
CA HIS A 194 18.86 -16.51 22.99
C HIS A 194 18.45 -17.35 24.21
N ASN A 195 17.16 -17.66 24.37
CA ASN A 195 16.67 -18.51 25.45
C ASN A 195 17.21 -19.95 25.36
N PHE A 196 17.30 -20.52 24.15
CA PHE A 196 17.93 -21.82 23.95
C PHE A 196 19.41 -21.79 24.32
N ARG A 197 20.17 -20.79 23.83
CA ARG A 197 21.61 -20.65 24.17
C ARG A 197 21.83 -20.58 25.67
N ASN A 198 21.02 -19.77 26.37
CA ASN A 198 21.11 -19.60 27.82
C ASN A 198 20.76 -20.85 28.63
N ARG A 199 20.03 -21.81 28.05
CA ARG A 199 19.71 -23.08 28.69
C ARG A 199 20.70 -24.18 28.31
N ILE A 200 21.12 -24.27 27.05
CA ILE A 200 22.01 -25.30 26.54
C ILE A 200 23.43 -25.11 27.08
N ALA A 201 23.95 -23.87 27.09
CA ALA A 201 25.34 -23.63 27.51
C ALA A 201 25.60 -24.03 28.98
N PRO A 202 24.74 -23.70 29.96
CA PRO A 202 24.88 -24.21 31.32
C PRO A 202 24.74 -25.74 31.41
N LEU A 203 23.81 -26.36 30.66
CA LEU A 203 23.64 -27.82 30.63
C LEU A 203 24.91 -28.52 30.11
N GLY A 204 25.50 -28.01 29.03
CA GLY A 204 26.80 -28.47 28.53
C GLY A 204 27.92 -28.27 29.57
N GLY A 205 27.91 -27.15 30.29
CA GLY A 205 28.84 -26.89 31.39
C GLY A 205 28.69 -27.85 32.57
N PHE A 206 27.46 -28.17 32.98
CA PHE A 206 27.17 -29.11 34.07
C PHE A 206 27.54 -30.54 33.69
N THR A 207 27.11 -31.01 32.52
CA THR A 207 27.39 -32.37 32.04
C THR A 207 28.89 -32.63 31.90
N ARG A 208 29.64 -31.67 31.35
CA ARG A 208 31.11 -31.74 31.31
C ARG A 208 31.76 -31.78 32.69
N ARG A 209 31.19 -31.10 33.69
CA ARG A 209 31.67 -31.19 35.09
C ARG A 209 31.37 -32.56 35.70
N ILE A 210 30.17 -33.10 35.47
CA ILE A 210 29.78 -34.44 35.95
C ILE A 210 30.69 -35.49 35.33
N GLU A 211 30.95 -35.45 34.02
CA GLU A 211 31.88 -36.37 33.34
C GLU A 211 33.26 -36.39 34.02
N LYS A 212 33.81 -35.21 34.35
CA LYS A 212 35.15 -35.10 34.97
C LYS A 212 35.21 -35.57 36.42
N LEU A 213 34.09 -35.48 37.15
CA LEU A 213 34.02 -35.78 38.59
C LEU A 213 33.47 -37.19 38.87
N ALA A 214 32.84 -37.83 37.88
CA ALA A 214 32.27 -39.16 38.01
C ALA A 214 33.35 -40.21 38.29
N LYS A 215 33.16 -40.97 39.36
CA LYS A 215 33.98 -42.14 39.71
C LYS A 215 33.45 -43.43 39.07
N ASP A 216 32.17 -43.44 38.74
CA ASP A 216 31.51 -44.54 38.04
C ASP A 216 31.60 -44.34 36.52
N ALA A 217 32.04 -45.38 35.82
CA ALA A 217 32.23 -45.34 34.38
C ALA A 217 30.90 -45.23 33.61
N GLY A 218 29.80 -45.76 34.15
CA GLY A 218 28.46 -45.62 33.57
C GLY A 218 27.99 -44.16 33.57
N LEU A 219 28.02 -43.52 34.75
CA LEU A 219 27.66 -42.12 34.91
C LEU A 219 28.54 -41.17 34.08
N ALA A 220 29.85 -41.47 33.97
CA ALA A 220 30.76 -40.69 33.12
C ALA A 220 30.39 -40.79 31.63
N ASN A 221 29.99 -41.98 31.16
CA ASN A 221 29.56 -42.19 29.78
C ASN A 221 28.22 -41.52 29.48
N GLU A 222 27.25 -41.58 30.40
CA GLU A 222 25.98 -40.86 30.26
C GLU A 222 26.19 -39.34 30.22
N ALA A 223 27.02 -38.80 31.12
CA ALA A 223 27.35 -37.38 31.13
C ALA A 223 28.05 -36.92 29.84
N ARG A 224 28.94 -37.76 29.29
CA ARG A 224 29.58 -37.52 27.99
C ARG A 224 28.57 -37.51 26.85
N TYR A 225 27.60 -38.43 26.84
CA TYR A 225 26.55 -38.47 25.83
C TYR A 225 25.72 -37.19 25.85
N VAL A 226 25.22 -36.77 27.02
CA VAL A 226 24.44 -35.52 27.13
C VAL A 226 25.27 -34.29 26.77
N TYR A 227 26.57 -34.28 27.09
CA TYR A 227 27.47 -33.20 26.66
C TYR A 227 27.62 -33.12 25.13
N GLN A 228 27.74 -34.27 24.45
CA GLN A 228 27.81 -34.32 22.98
C GLN A 228 26.51 -33.82 22.34
N GLU A 229 25.34 -34.21 22.88
CA GLU A 229 24.05 -33.72 22.43
C GLU A 229 23.90 -32.20 22.65
N ALA A 230 24.30 -31.68 23.81
CA ALA A 230 24.28 -30.25 24.09
C ALA A 230 25.15 -29.47 23.08
N LYS A 231 26.34 -29.99 22.76
CA LYS A 231 27.25 -29.39 21.76
C LYS A 231 26.68 -29.44 20.34
N ALA A 232 26.02 -30.54 19.97
CA ALA A 232 25.33 -30.66 18.68
C ALA A 232 24.20 -29.62 18.57
N LEU A 233 23.42 -29.43 19.64
CA LEU A 233 22.37 -28.41 19.70
C LEU A 233 22.93 -26.98 19.62
N GLU A 234 24.06 -26.68 20.26
CA GLU A 234 24.75 -25.38 20.10
C GLU A 234 25.15 -25.13 18.64
N THR A 235 25.69 -26.15 17.97
CA THR A 235 26.11 -26.06 16.56
C THR A 235 24.91 -25.82 15.65
N HIS A 236 23.80 -26.53 15.87
CA HIS A 236 22.56 -26.30 15.11
C HIS A 236 21.98 -24.91 15.36
N LEU A 237 22.04 -24.42 16.59
CA LEU A 237 21.57 -23.08 16.95
C LEU A 237 22.40 -21.98 16.27
N GLU A 238 23.74 -22.13 16.23
CA GLU A 238 24.62 -21.21 15.51
C GLU A 238 24.33 -21.19 14.00
N GLN A 239 24.10 -22.37 13.40
CA GLN A 239 23.75 -22.44 11.97
C GLN A 239 22.38 -21.82 11.71
N PHE A 240 21.42 -22.03 12.60
CA PHE A 240 20.10 -21.41 12.54
C PHE A 240 20.19 -19.88 12.58
N GLU A 241 20.97 -19.31 13.50
CA GLU A 241 21.18 -17.86 13.58
C GLU A 241 21.88 -17.27 12.35
N LYS A 242 22.86 -17.97 11.78
CA LYS A 242 23.51 -17.56 10.52
C LYS A 242 22.52 -17.53 9.36
N ASN A 243 21.66 -18.54 9.24
CA ASN A 243 20.62 -18.59 8.21
C ASN A 243 19.62 -17.43 8.38
N MET A 244 19.23 -17.12 9.62
CA MET A 244 18.36 -15.97 9.92
C MET A 244 19.01 -14.63 9.54
N ALA A 245 20.30 -14.46 9.82
CA ALA A 245 21.03 -13.25 9.45
C ALA A 245 21.17 -13.06 7.93
N LEU A 246 21.30 -14.16 7.17
CA LEU A 246 21.34 -14.14 5.71
C LEU A 246 19.97 -13.74 5.13
N LEU A 247 18.89 -14.37 5.60
CA LEU A 247 17.54 -14.01 5.19
C LEU A 247 17.27 -12.52 5.44
N SER A 248 17.58 -12.01 6.64
CA SER A 248 17.37 -10.60 6.97
C SER A 248 18.12 -9.64 6.02
N ARG A 249 19.34 -10.00 5.58
CA ARG A 249 20.12 -9.20 4.61
C ARG A 249 19.55 -9.21 3.20
N GLU A 250 19.09 -10.36 2.70
CA GLU A 250 18.45 -10.46 1.39
C GLU A 250 17.17 -9.62 1.33
N TRP A 251 16.41 -9.56 2.44
CA TRP A 251 15.21 -8.74 2.54
C TRP A 251 15.49 -7.23 2.62
N ILE A 252 16.57 -6.81 3.28
CA ILE A 252 16.99 -5.40 3.27
C ILE A 252 17.32 -4.95 1.84
N GLY A 253 17.92 -5.80 1.01
CA GLY A 253 18.20 -5.49 -0.40
C GLY A 253 16.95 -5.31 -1.27
N ILE A 254 15.84 -6.00 -0.95
CA ILE A 254 14.55 -5.82 -1.65
C ILE A 254 13.91 -4.46 -1.31
N ARG A 255 14.21 -3.90 -0.12
CA ARG A 255 13.69 -2.61 0.35
C ARG A 255 14.17 -1.43 -0.50
N ASP A 256 15.35 -1.54 -1.12
CA ASP A 256 15.97 -0.49 -1.93
C ASP A 256 15.47 -0.45 -3.39
N PHE A 257 14.70 -1.44 -3.85
CA PHE A 257 14.10 -1.45 -5.20
C PHE A 257 12.92 -0.48 -5.38
N GLY A 258 12.53 0.28 -4.35
CA GLY A 258 11.35 1.14 -4.35
C GLY A 258 11.61 2.66 -4.29
N VAL A 259 12.86 3.09 -4.19
CA VAL A 259 13.20 4.53 -4.19
C VAL A 259 14.02 4.83 -5.44
N PRO A 260 13.47 5.54 -6.44
CA PRO A 260 14.32 6.18 -7.41
C PRO A 260 15.17 7.20 -6.63
N THR A 261 16.46 6.92 -6.49
CA THR A 261 17.43 7.98 -6.18
C THR A 261 17.31 9.01 -7.30
N THR A 262 16.94 10.23 -6.91
CA THR A 262 16.92 11.44 -7.74
C THR A 262 18.17 11.57 -8.60
#